data_AF-A0A962GJL1-F1
#
_entry.id   AF-A0A962GJL1-F1
#
_cell.length_a   1.000
_cell.length_b   1.000
_cell.length_c   1.000
_cell.angle_alpha   90.00
_cell.angle_beta   90.00
_cell.angle_gamma   90.00
#
_symmetry.space_group_name_H-M   'P 1'
#
loop_
_entity.id
_entity.type
_entity.pdbx_description
1 polymer ?
#
loop_
_entity_poly.entity_id
_entity_poly.type
_entity_poly.pdbx_seq_one_letter_code
_entity_poly.pdbx_strand_id
1 'polypeptide(L)'
;MNDKVYVANGARAQSAINEFIFSEYGEVDLFFPTVPFKADNFPALEVDIRNLTSNFQVELVWKIQGNPSVFQMPLIQPENNTKLNLISRNPNWQGLIEQIGLRIHPYADLGIKESSENEIFIQSLLLRKTNFVRDYMALLDYWVQFDPPTQGSINHVATKDELQFYSKPLIFIVIFTIIYALTLVLLKTQIRILLLSIIFSWLVIDMVFLLKSFKNSIWLSQTYSSQENQKLPDQDLKTIATQVQILLGYRQQADKDLIREKKIYLLNENKYELFRLIYHLIPVNANYVGQSDEELFESVKAGDYFLVIYPQYSSFKTLGGKLSVYSKNFKVREVGKSSYFSLMEVVK
;
A
#
# COMPACT_ATOMS: atom_id res chain seq x y z
N MET A 1 13.53 -7.89 34.67
CA MET A 1 12.89 -6.56 34.63
C MET A 1 12.14 -6.45 33.31
N ASN A 2 10.82 -6.26 33.37
CA ASN A 2 9.95 -6.14 32.20
C ASN A 2 10.03 -4.71 31.64
N ASP A 3 11.10 -4.41 30.91
CA ASP A 3 11.30 -3.11 30.27
C ASP A 3 10.53 -3.05 28.94
N LYS A 4 9.22 -2.82 29.03
CA LYS A 4 8.35 -2.53 27.89
C LYS A 4 8.07 -1.02 27.87
N VAL A 5 8.30 -0.35 26.74
CA VAL A 5 7.79 1.01 26.54
C VAL A 5 6.43 0.89 25.87
N TYR A 6 5.39 1.20 26.64
CA TYR A 6 4.03 1.26 26.13
C TYR A 6 3.82 2.57 25.40
N VAL A 7 3.58 2.51 24.10
CA VAL A 7 3.25 3.67 23.27
C VAL A 7 1.76 3.96 23.38
N ALA A 8 0.93 2.91 23.39
CA ALA A 8 -0.50 2.98 23.66
C ALA A 8 -0.96 1.69 24.38
N ASN A 9 -1.81 1.81 25.40
CA ASN A 9 -2.42 0.68 26.11
C ASN A 9 -3.86 1.02 26.53
N GLY A 10 -4.81 0.16 26.15
CA GLY A 10 -6.19 0.11 26.64
C GLY A 10 -6.88 1.46 26.77
N ALA A 11 -6.96 2.00 27.99
CA ALA A 11 -7.72 3.21 28.31
C ALA A 11 -7.08 4.53 27.83
N ARG A 12 -5.73 4.65 27.80
CA ARG A 12 -5.03 5.83 27.27
C ARG A 12 -4.96 5.82 25.74
N ALA A 13 -4.96 4.62 25.15
CA ALA A 13 -5.18 4.44 23.73
C ALA A 13 -6.60 4.93 23.39
N GLN A 14 -7.63 4.46 24.11
CA GLN A 14 -9.02 4.91 23.93
C GLN A 14 -9.20 6.43 24.02
N SER A 15 -8.58 7.15 24.97
CA SER A 15 -8.74 8.62 25.01
C SER A 15 -8.08 9.35 23.84
N ALA A 16 -7.00 8.82 23.26
CA ALA A 16 -6.45 9.32 22.00
C ALA A 16 -7.23 8.79 20.78
N ILE A 17 -7.90 7.64 20.91
CA ILE A 17 -8.67 6.90 19.89
C ILE A 17 -10.11 7.36 19.71
N ASN A 18 -10.70 8.02 20.72
CA ASN A 18 -12.13 8.37 20.73
C ASN A 18 -12.54 9.48 19.74
N GLU A 19 -11.62 10.03 18.93
CA GLU A 19 -11.93 10.97 17.86
C GLU A 19 -11.10 10.67 16.59
N PHE A 20 -11.18 9.45 16.05
CA PHE A 20 -10.68 9.19 14.70
C PHE A 20 -11.82 9.06 13.70
N ILE A 21 -12.08 10.17 13.02
CA ILE A 21 -12.90 10.18 11.82
C ILE A 21 -11.98 9.68 10.69
N PHE A 22 -12.25 8.49 10.17
CA PHE A 22 -11.66 8.07 8.90
C PHE A 22 -11.89 9.19 7.88
N SER A 23 -10.84 9.58 7.16
CA SER A 23 -11.04 10.42 5.97
C SER A 23 -12.04 9.75 5.03
N GLU A 24 -12.64 10.49 4.10
CA GLU A 24 -13.58 9.94 3.10
C GLU A 24 -13.00 8.74 2.29
N TYR A 25 -11.68 8.46 2.38
CA TYR A 25 -11.00 7.32 1.75
C TYR A 25 -10.54 6.24 2.72
N GLY A 26 -10.93 6.29 4.00
CA GLY A 26 -10.51 5.30 4.99
C GLY A 26 -9.07 5.47 5.48
N GLU A 27 -8.41 6.59 5.21
CA GLU A 27 -7.07 6.86 5.78
C GLU A 27 -7.16 7.48 7.17
N VAL A 28 -6.28 7.03 8.07
CA VAL A 28 -6.09 7.57 9.42
C VAL A 28 -4.60 7.61 9.75
N ASP A 29 -4.12 8.78 10.15
CA ASP A 29 -2.78 8.98 10.72
C ASP A 29 -2.88 9.15 12.23
N LEU A 30 -2.19 8.27 12.96
CA LEU A 30 -2.23 8.18 14.41
C LEU A 30 -0.87 8.49 14.98
N PHE A 31 -0.68 9.69 15.53
CA PHE A 31 0.59 10.02 16.18
C PHE A 31 0.48 9.86 17.70
N PHE A 32 1.45 9.15 18.27
CA PHE A 32 1.52 8.94 19.71
C PHE A 32 2.55 9.89 20.33
N PRO A 33 2.21 10.58 21.42
CA PRO A 33 3.18 11.40 22.14
C PRO A 33 4.23 10.49 22.79
N THR A 34 5.48 10.65 22.39
CA THR A 34 6.61 9.91 22.94
C THR A 34 7.66 10.85 23.51
N VAL A 35 8.32 10.44 24.61
CA VAL A 35 9.57 11.07 25.04
C VAL A 35 10.66 10.63 24.08
N PRO A 36 11.55 11.53 23.60
CA PRO A 36 12.59 11.15 22.66
C PRO A 36 13.43 9.96 23.16
N PHE A 37 13.64 8.97 22.29
CA PHE A 37 14.39 7.76 22.62
C PHE A 37 15.35 7.36 21.50
N LYS A 38 16.44 6.66 21.85
CA LYS A 38 17.38 6.15 20.84
C LYS A 38 16.78 4.95 20.09
N ALA A 39 16.80 5.00 18.77
CA ALA A 39 16.31 3.94 17.88
C ALA A 39 16.92 2.56 18.22
N ASP A 40 18.24 2.52 18.49
CA ASP A 40 18.98 1.28 18.79
C ASP A 40 18.50 0.55 20.04
N ASN A 41 17.88 1.28 20.98
CA ASN A 41 17.35 0.67 22.19
C ASN A 41 16.09 -0.17 21.93
N PHE A 42 15.39 0.09 20.82
CA PHE A 42 14.12 -0.52 20.48
C PHE A 42 14.10 -0.99 19.02
N PRO A 43 14.75 -2.11 18.72
CA PRO A 43 14.84 -2.62 17.35
C PRO A 43 13.58 -3.33 16.85
N ALA A 44 12.60 -3.56 17.72
CA ALA A 44 11.38 -4.29 17.38
C ALA A 44 10.11 -3.58 17.87
N LEU A 45 9.04 -3.72 17.10
CA LEU A 45 7.70 -3.21 17.38
C LEU A 45 6.70 -4.36 17.43
N GLU A 46 6.01 -4.50 18.56
CA GLU A 46 4.92 -5.44 18.75
C GLU A 46 3.59 -4.69 18.63
N VAL A 47 2.75 -5.12 17.69
CA VAL A 47 1.50 -4.45 17.29
C VAL A 47 0.35 -5.44 17.40
N ASP A 48 -0.73 -5.05 18.06
CA ASP A 48 -1.99 -5.80 18.10
C ASP A 48 -3.13 -4.86 17.69
N ILE A 49 -3.70 -5.11 16.52
CA ILE A 49 -4.86 -4.40 15.99
C ILE A 49 -5.94 -5.42 15.67
N ARG A 50 -7.15 -5.18 16.18
CA ARG A 50 -8.34 -6.01 15.98
C ARG A 50 -9.32 -5.33 15.03
N ASN A 51 -10.11 -6.16 14.36
CA ASN A 51 -11.13 -5.77 13.40
C ASN A 51 -10.58 -4.97 12.20
N LEU A 52 -9.26 -5.07 11.95
CA LEU A 52 -8.66 -4.55 10.73
C LEU A 52 -9.12 -5.43 9.57
N THR A 53 -9.89 -4.87 8.64
CA THR A 53 -10.26 -5.62 7.44
C THR A 53 -9.03 -5.81 6.55
N SER A 54 -9.04 -6.88 5.77
CA SER A 54 -7.91 -7.29 4.94
C SER A 54 -7.60 -6.33 3.78
N ASN A 55 -8.45 -5.31 3.57
CA ASN A 55 -8.30 -4.29 2.52
C ASN A 55 -7.45 -3.09 2.98
N PHE A 56 -7.07 -3.02 4.27
CA PHE A 56 -6.23 -1.96 4.82
C PHE A 56 -4.79 -2.41 5.02
N GLN A 57 -3.87 -1.48 4.79
CA GLN A 57 -2.47 -1.55 5.13
C GLN A 57 -2.16 -0.69 6.36
N VAL A 58 -1.26 -1.20 7.20
CA VAL A 58 -0.74 -0.48 8.36
C VAL A 58 0.73 -0.17 8.13
N GLU A 59 1.09 1.10 8.23
CA GLU A 59 2.47 1.57 8.19
C GLU A 59 2.86 2.19 9.54
N LEU A 60 4.09 1.94 9.97
CA LEU A 60 4.71 2.71 11.04
C LEU A 60 5.24 4.00 10.44
N VAL A 61 4.87 5.14 11.02
CA VAL A 61 5.44 6.46 10.69
C VAL A 61 6.28 6.97 11.85
N TRP A 62 7.42 7.60 11.59
CA TRP A 62 8.25 8.18 12.64
C TRP A 62 9.03 9.41 12.17
N LYS A 63 9.46 10.20 13.16
CA LYS A 63 10.29 11.38 12.95
C LYS A 63 11.55 11.31 13.80
N ILE A 64 12.68 11.65 13.18
CA ILE A 64 13.99 11.72 13.82
C ILE A 64 14.23 13.16 14.26
N GLN A 65 14.72 13.34 15.48
CA GLN A 65 15.05 14.65 16.02
C GLN A 65 16.06 15.37 15.13
N GLY A 66 15.75 16.62 14.75
CA GLY A 66 16.61 17.44 13.87
C GLY A 66 16.50 17.10 12.38
N ASN A 67 15.68 16.11 11.98
CA ASN A 67 15.37 15.83 10.59
C ASN A 67 13.93 16.27 10.26
N PRO A 68 13.70 17.11 9.24
CA PRO A 68 12.35 17.52 8.85
C PRO A 68 11.55 16.40 8.17
N SER A 69 12.20 15.36 7.67
CA SER A 69 11.54 14.26 6.95
C SER A 69 10.79 13.33 7.89
N VAL A 70 9.61 12.90 7.45
CA VAL A 70 8.85 11.80 8.06
C VAL A 70 9.21 10.52 7.32
N PHE A 71 9.51 9.47 8.08
CA PHE A 71 9.83 8.15 7.55
C PHE A 71 8.66 7.22 7.77
N GLN A 72 8.49 6.25 6.86
CA GLN A 72 7.44 5.26 6.95
C GLN A 72 7.97 3.85 6.60
N MET A 73 7.35 2.83 7.17
CA MET A 73 7.65 1.42 6.91
C MET A 73 6.37 0.60 6.99
N PRO A 74 6.08 -0.27 6.01
CA PRO A 74 4.94 -1.17 6.09
C PRO A 74 5.14 -2.18 7.21
N LEU A 75 4.06 -2.42 7.97
CA LEU A 75 4.04 -3.41 9.03
C LEU A 75 3.42 -4.73 8.53
N ILE A 76 3.88 -5.82 9.12
CA ILE A 76 3.20 -7.11 9.05
C ILE A 76 1.76 -6.93 9.52
N GLN A 77 0.82 -7.39 8.71
CA GLN A 77 -0.61 -7.30 8.99
C GLN A 77 -0.98 -8.00 10.29
N PRO A 78 -1.57 -7.28 11.26
CA PRO A 78 -1.90 -7.87 12.55
C PRO A 78 -2.93 -9.00 12.49
N GLU A 79 -3.81 -9.12 11.49
CA GLU A 79 -4.76 -10.25 11.33
C GLU A 79 -5.44 -10.71 12.63
N ASN A 80 -5.91 -9.76 13.44
CA ASN A 80 -6.48 -9.99 14.77
C ASN A 80 -5.55 -10.72 15.75
N ASN A 81 -4.24 -10.59 15.58
CA ASN A 81 -3.22 -11.18 16.42
C ASN A 81 -2.10 -10.17 16.67
N THR A 82 -1.35 -10.41 17.74
CA THR A 82 -0.14 -9.65 18.01
C THR A 82 0.95 -10.05 17.02
N LYS A 83 1.53 -9.08 16.32
CA LYS A 83 2.62 -9.27 15.35
C LYS A 83 3.87 -8.51 15.74
N LEU A 84 5.02 -9.14 15.54
CA LEU A 84 6.33 -8.58 15.85
C LEU A 84 7.02 -8.14 14.56
N ASN A 85 7.34 -6.85 14.49
CA ASN A 85 7.99 -6.21 13.35
C ASN A 85 9.42 -5.80 13.72
N LEU A 86 10.39 -6.14 12.88
CA LEU A 86 11.81 -5.84 13.10
C LEU A 86 12.14 -4.52 12.41
N ILE A 87 11.86 -3.43 13.10
CA ILE A 87 11.98 -2.05 12.59
C ILE A 87 13.43 -1.62 12.40
N SER A 88 14.39 -2.19 13.14
CA SER A 88 15.83 -1.92 12.98
C SER A 88 16.40 -2.33 11.62
N ARG A 89 15.62 -3.03 10.79
CA ARG A 89 16.02 -3.40 9.43
C ARG A 89 15.83 -2.25 8.45
N ASN A 90 15.02 -1.25 8.80
CA ASN A 90 14.87 -0.05 7.99
C ASN A 90 16.12 0.83 8.17
N PRO A 91 16.82 1.23 7.10
CA PRO A 91 18.03 2.05 7.20
C PRO A 91 17.76 3.43 7.82
N ASN A 92 16.51 3.87 7.82
CA ASN A 92 16.09 5.13 8.44
C ASN A 92 15.70 4.98 9.91
N TRP A 93 15.73 3.78 10.49
CA TRP A 93 15.52 3.56 11.92
C TRP A 93 16.81 3.80 12.70
N GLN A 94 17.17 5.07 12.90
CA GLN A 94 18.42 5.47 13.53
C GLN A 94 18.29 6.79 14.31
N GLY A 95 19.25 7.05 15.19
CA GLY A 95 19.33 8.30 15.94
C GLY A 95 18.30 8.41 17.08
N LEU A 96 17.91 9.65 17.39
CA LEU A 96 16.89 9.94 18.41
C LEU A 96 15.53 10.10 17.73
N ILE A 97 14.62 9.18 18.03
CA ILE A 97 13.23 9.21 17.55
C ILE A 97 12.44 10.15 18.45
N GLU A 98 11.85 11.18 17.87
CA GLU A 98 11.06 12.19 18.59
C GLU A 98 9.59 11.77 18.67
N GLN A 99 9.06 11.21 17.58
CA GLN A 99 7.65 10.88 17.43
C GLN A 99 7.48 9.60 16.62
N ILE A 100 6.48 8.81 16.99
CA ILE A 100 6.05 7.62 16.27
C ILE A 100 4.53 7.63 16.09
N GLY A 101 4.08 6.95 15.06
CA GLY A 101 2.68 6.85 14.73
C GLY A 101 2.36 5.64 13.87
N LEU A 102 1.08 5.39 13.67
CA LEU A 102 0.57 4.41 12.73
C LEU A 102 -0.24 5.12 11.66
N ARG A 103 0.00 4.77 10.41
CA ARG A 103 -0.85 5.14 9.29
C ARG A 103 -1.64 3.91 8.87
N ILE A 104 -2.96 4.00 8.90
CA ILE A 104 -3.87 2.96 8.42
C ILE A 104 -4.53 3.52 7.17
N HIS A 105 -4.35 2.86 6.04
CA HIS A 105 -4.88 3.31 4.75
C HIS A 105 -5.25 2.11 3.88
N PRO A 106 -6.20 2.20 2.94
CA PRO A 106 -6.49 1.09 2.04
C PRO A 106 -5.27 0.77 1.16
N TYR A 107 -5.16 -0.48 0.72
CA TYR A 107 -4.16 -0.85 -0.29
C TYR A 107 -4.43 -0.08 -1.58
N ALA A 108 -3.54 0.84 -1.93
CA ALA A 108 -3.68 1.72 -3.09
C ALA A 108 -3.91 0.92 -4.41
N ASP A 109 -3.26 -0.23 -4.53
CA ASP A 109 -3.29 -1.10 -5.70
C ASP A 109 -4.62 -1.90 -5.84
N LEU A 110 -5.42 -2.00 -4.78
CA LEU A 110 -6.72 -2.69 -4.84
C LEU A 110 -7.84 -1.78 -5.33
N GLY A 111 -7.68 -0.46 -5.19
CA GLY A 111 -8.70 0.52 -5.55
C GLY A 111 -10.00 0.41 -4.74
N ILE A 112 -9.94 -0.23 -3.57
CA ILE A 112 -11.10 -0.42 -2.70
C ILE A 112 -11.16 0.75 -1.73
N LYS A 113 -12.22 1.54 -1.86
CA LYS A 113 -12.57 2.64 -0.95
C LYS A 113 -13.68 2.18 -0.04
N GLU A 114 -13.38 1.23 0.83
CA GLU A 114 -14.31 0.86 1.88
C GLU A 114 -13.98 1.73 3.10
N SER A 115 -14.97 2.49 3.59
CA SER A 115 -14.96 2.88 4.99
C SER A 115 -15.09 1.59 5.80
N SER A 116 -14.17 1.32 6.73
CA SER A 116 -14.37 0.20 7.65
C SER A 116 -15.67 0.45 8.41
N GLU A 117 -16.72 -0.32 8.12
CA GLU A 117 -17.96 -0.29 8.92
C GLU A 117 -17.70 -0.76 10.36
N ASN A 118 -16.62 -1.53 10.55
CA ASN A 118 -16.17 -2.00 11.83
C ASN A 118 -15.22 -0.99 12.49
N GLU A 119 -15.42 -0.75 13.79
CA GLU A 119 -14.45 -0.03 14.60
C GLU A 119 -13.13 -0.82 14.66
N ILE A 120 -12.04 -0.18 14.25
CA ILE A 120 -10.68 -0.74 14.32
C ILE A 120 -10.12 -0.48 15.72
N PHE A 121 -9.70 -1.52 16.42
CA PHE A 121 -9.17 -1.40 17.78
C PHE A 121 -7.66 -1.65 17.83
N ILE A 122 -6.89 -0.65 18.23
CA ILE A 122 -5.47 -0.82 18.53
C ILE A 122 -5.35 -1.25 19.99
N GLN A 123 -5.16 -2.54 20.23
CA GLN A 123 -5.05 -3.09 21.59
C GLN A 123 -3.69 -2.75 22.21
N SER A 124 -2.61 -2.87 21.43
CA SER A 124 -1.27 -2.58 21.93
C SER A 124 -0.32 -2.13 20.82
N LEU A 125 0.54 -1.18 21.20
CA LEU A 125 1.69 -0.74 20.42
C LEU A 125 2.89 -0.68 21.37
N LEU A 126 3.84 -1.59 21.18
CA LEU A 126 4.92 -1.84 22.13
C LEU A 126 6.28 -1.83 21.45
N LEU A 127 7.12 -0.88 21.85
CA LEU A 127 8.53 -0.87 21.49
C LEU A 127 9.30 -1.82 22.42
N ARG A 128 10.11 -2.69 21.82
CA ARG A 128 10.78 -3.77 22.53
C ARG A 128 12.28 -3.77 22.26
N LYS A 129 13.04 -4.04 23.32
CA LYS A 129 14.45 -4.40 23.25
C LYS A 129 14.62 -5.74 22.54
N THR A 130 15.81 -5.97 21.99
CA THR A 130 16.19 -7.25 21.38
C THR A 130 15.90 -8.42 22.31
N ASN A 131 15.33 -9.48 21.74
CA ASN A 131 15.24 -10.78 22.37
C ASN A 131 15.50 -11.84 21.31
N PHE A 132 16.67 -12.48 21.40
CA PHE A 132 17.15 -13.42 20.38
C PHE A 132 16.10 -14.42 19.89
N VAL A 133 15.39 -15.08 20.82
CA VAL A 133 14.40 -16.12 20.46
C VAL A 133 13.19 -15.53 19.75
N ARG A 134 12.64 -14.43 20.27
CA ARG A 134 11.47 -13.80 19.66
C ARG A 134 11.82 -13.09 18.35
N ASP A 135 12.97 -12.45 18.27
CA ASP A 135 13.44 -11.78 17.06
C ASP A 135 13.72 -12.82 15.95
N TYR A 136 14.22 -13.99 16.31
CA TYR A 136 14.36 -15.12 15.39
C TYR A 136 13.01 -15.65 14.90
N MET A 137 12.02 -15.79 15.78
CA MET A 137 10.66 -16.18 15.37
C MET A 137 10.00 -15.10 14.50
N ALA A 138 10.25 -13.81 14.76
CA ALA A 138 9.81 -12.75 13.87
C ALA A 138 10.44 -12.87 12.48
N LEU A 139 11.71 -13.26 12.37
CA LEU A 139 12.33 -13.53 11.06
C LEU A 139 11.62 -14.65 10.31
N LEU A 140 11.20 -15.71 11.00
CA LEU A 140 10.40 -16.78 10.40
C LEU A 140 9.03 -16.26 9.93
N ASP A 141 8.34 -15.45 10.74
CA ASP A 141 7.08 -14.82 10.34
C ASP A 141 7.28 -13.92 9.10
N TYR A 142 8.36 -13.13 9.07
CA TYR A 142 8.75 -12.36 7.88
C TYR A 142 8.98 -13.27 6.68
N TRP A 143 9.57 -14.46 6.83
CA TRP A 143 9.81 -15.38 5.72
C TRP A 143 8.54 -16.04 5.19
N VAL A 144 7.63 -16.43 6.08
CA VAL A 144 6.33 -17.01 5.69
C VAL A 144 5.46 -15.98 4.99
N GLN A 145 5.56 -14.72 5.42
CA GLN A 145 4.82 -13.62 4.81
C GLN A 145 5.52 -12.98 3.62
N PHE A 146 6.83 -13.20 3.47
CA PHE A 146 7.64 -12.65 2.38
C PHE A 146 7.02 -13.03 1.04
N ASP A 147 6.76 -12.03 0.21
CA ASP A 147 6.36 -12.20 -1.17
C ASP A 147 7.61 -12.22 -2.03
N PRO A 148 8.01 -13.37 -2.60
CA PRO A 148 9.13 -13.36 -3.53
C PRO A 148 8.79 -12.43 -4.69
N PRO A 149 9.76 -11.65 -5.19
CA PRO A 149 9.52 -10.80 -6.33
C PRO A 149 9.18 -11.68 -7.54
N THR A 150 8.19 -11.22 -8.30
CA THR A 150 7.89 -11.57 -9.70
C THR A 150 7.34 -12.97 -9.99
N GLN A 151 6.02 -13.13 -9.80
CA GLN A 151 5.22 -13.67 -10.90
C GLN A 151 4.37 -12.52 -11.44
N GLY A 152 4.67 -12.09 -12.68
CA GLY A 152 4.02 -10.96 -13.35
C GLY A 152 2.56 -11.25 -13.66
N SER A 153 1.71 -11.20 -12.63
CA SER A 153 0.26 -11.11 -12.75
C SER A 153 -0.12 -9.63 -12.78
N ILE A 154 -0.97 -9.27 -13.75
CA ILE A 154 -1.45 -7.91 -14.03
C ILE A 154 -2.15 -7.24 -12.82
N ASN A 155 -2.46 -8.00 -11.77
CA ASN A 155 -3.22 -7.56 -10.60
C ASN A 155 -2.45 -7.62 -9.26
N HIS A 156 -1.12 -7.76 -9.25
CA HIS A 156 -0.41 -7.87 -7.96
C HIS A 156 -0.11 -6.52 -7.31
N VAL A 157 -0.49 -6.42 -6.04
CA VAL A 157 -0.09 -5.35 -5.11
C VAL A 157 1.43 -5.34 -5.02
N ALA A 158 2.07 -4.20 -5.27
CA ALA A 158 3.52 -4.07 -5.25
C ALA A 158 4.02 -4.14 -3.80
N THR A 159 4.57 -5.29 -3.40
CA THR A 159 5.33 -5.40 -2.15
C THR A 159 6.69 -4.71 -2.35
N LYS A 160 6.77 -3.45 -1.92
CA LYS A 160 7.92 -2.56 -2.17
C LYS A 160 9.22 -2.92 -1.42
N ASP A 161 9.20 -3.90 -0.53
CA ASP A 161 10.37 -4.20 0.30
C ASP A 161 11.04 -5.51 -0.11
N GLU A 162 12.06 -5.40 -0.97
CA GLU A 162 13.01 -6.48 -1.16
C GLU A 162 13.78 -6.74 0.14
N LEU A 163 13.68 -7.95 0.69
CA LEU A 163 14.57 -8.38 1.77
C LEU A 163 16.02 -8.25 1.31
N GLN A 164 16.86 -7.63 2.14
CA GLN A 164 18.31 -7.63 1.94
C GLN A 164 18.80 -9.05 1.70
N PHE A 165 19.74 -9.24 0.76
CA PHE A 165 20.11 -10.54 0.19
C PHE A 165 20.28 -11.64 1.26
N TYR A 166 21.06 -11.39 2.31
CA TYR A 166 21.36 -12.33 3.40
C TYR A 166 20.15 -12.75 4.24
N SER A 167 19.04 -12.03 4.16
CA SER A 167 17.81 -12.30 4.89
C SER A 167 16.81 -13.11 4.07
N LYS A 168 17.15 -13.50 2.83
CA LYS A 168 16.28 -14.31 1.98
C LYS A 168 16.26 -15.77 2.51
N PRO A 169 15.07 -16.41 2.64
CA PRO A 169 14.93 -17.77 3.16
C PRO A 169 15.81 -18.79 2.42
N LEU A 170 15.98 -18.60 1.11
CA LEU A 170 16.81 -19.43 0.24
C LEU A 170 18.26 -19.54 0.75
N ILE A 171 18.85 -18.44 1.23
CA ILE A 171 20.25 -18.43 1.68
C ILE A 171 20.42 -19.25 2.95
N PHE A 172 19.46 -19.14 3.88
CA PHE A 172 19.46 -19.96 5.09
C PHE A 172 19.27 -21.44 4.76
N ILE A 173 18.34 -21.78 3.87
CA ILE A 173 18.14 -23.16 3.41
C ILE A 173 19.44 -23.68 2.79
N VAL A 174 20.11 -22.93 1.92
CA VAL A 174 21.37 -23.34 1.30
C VAL A 174 22.46 -23.56 2.34
N ILE A 175 22.68 -22.61 3.25
CA ILE A 175 23.69 -22.72 4.32
C ILE A 175 23.39 -23.92 5.23
N PHE A 176 22.14 -24.08 5.65
CA PHE A 176 21.73 -25.18 6.54
C PHE A 176 21.84 -26.53 5.83
N THR A 177 21.50 -26.60 4.54
CA THR A 177 21.67 -27.82 3.73
C THR A 177 23.14 -28.18 3.57
N ILE A 178 24.03 -27.19 3.37
CA ILE A 178 25.49 -27.42 3.30
C ILE A 178 26.00 -27.92 4.65
N ILE A 179 25.64 -27.27 5.76
CA ILE A 179 26.06 -27.68 7.11
C ILE A 179 25.54 -29.09 7.43
N TYR A 180 24.27 -29.35 7.12
CA TYR A 180 23.63 -30.63 7.34
C TYR A 180 24.28 -31.75 6.52
N ALA A 181 24.55 -31.50 5.23
CA ALA A 181 25.30 -32.41 4.38
C ALA A 181 26.71 -32.68 4.94
N LEU A 182 27.40 -31.63 5.41
CA LEU A 182 28.71 -31.76 6.04
C LEU A 182 28.66 -32.65 7.29
N THR A 183 27.69 -32.42 8.18
CA THR A 183 27.50 -33.24 9.39
C THR A 183 27.15 -34.70 9.05
N LEU A 184 26.35 -34.95 8.02
CA LEU A 184 25.99 -36.31 7.63
C LEU A 184 27.15 -37.07 6.98
N VAL A 185 28.01 -36.38 6.21
CA VAL A 185 29.27 -36.92 5.70
C VAL A 185 30.22 -37.25 6.85
N LEU A 186 30.33 -36.36 7.84
CA LEU A 186 31.14 -36.58 9.04
C LEU A 186 30.63 -37.74 9.91
N LEU A 187 29.31 -37.92 10.01
CA LEU A 187 28.67 -38.98 10.80
C LEU A 187 28.59 -40.34 10.06
N LYS A 188 29.15 -40.44 8.84
CA LYS A 188 29.06 -41.64 7.97
C LYS A 188 27.62 -42.17 7.80
N THR A 189 26.66 -41.27 7.86
CA THR A 189 25.24 -41.58 7.77
C THR A 189 24.88 -42.04 6.35
N GLN A 190 23.93 -42.95 6.23
CA GLN A 190 23.52 -43.46 4.91
C GLN A 190 22.93 -42.33 4.05
N ILE A 191 23.40 -42.21 2.80
CA ILE A 191 22.97 -41.20 1.83
C ILE A 191 21.45 -41.15 1.60
N ARG A 192 20.74 -42.25 1.91
CA ARG A 192 19.27 -42.35 1.89
C ARG A 192 18.60 -41.39 2.86
N ILE A 193 19.15 -41.21 4.07
CA ILE A 193 18.61 -40.29 5.09
C ILE A 193 18.77 -38.83 4.64
N LEU A 194 19.91 -38.52 3.99
CA LEU A 194 20.16 -37.20 3.41
C LEU A 194 19.14 -36.85 2.33
N LEU A 195 18.93 -37.76 1.38
CA LEU A 195 17.94 -37.58 0.31
C LEU A 195 16.53 -37.39 0.86
N LEU A 196 16.14 -38.20 1.85
CA LEU A 196 14.80 -38.13 2.44
C LEU A 196 14.59 -36.80 3.19
N SER A 197 15.62 -36.30 3.89
CA SER A 197 15.59 -34.98 4.54
C SER A 197 15.48 -33.82 3.53
N ILE A 198 16.19 -33.90 2.40
CA ILE A 198 16.10 -32.88 1.35
C ILE A 198 14.70 -32.87 0.73
N ILE A 199 14.18 -34.05 0.39
CA ILE A 199 12.82 -34.18 -0.16
C ILE A 199 11.78 -33.66 0.83
N PHE A 200 11.91 -34.03 2.11
CA PHE A 200 11.00 -33.55 3.15
C PHE A 200 11.07 -32.03 3.32
N SER A 201 12.28 -31.45 3.35
CA SER A 201 12.45 -30.00 3.44
C SER A 201 11.85 -29.28 2.23
N TRP A 202 12.04 -29.83 1.03
CA TRP A 202 11.44 -29.30 -0.19
C TRP A 202 9.91 -29.35 -0.16
N LEU A 203 9.32 -30.47 0.30
CA LEU A 203 7.86 -30.60 0.46
C LEU A 203 7.30 -29.61 1.48
N VAL A 204 7.99 -29.37 2.59
CA VAL A 204 7.57 -28.37 3.59
C VAL A 204 7.58 -26.97 2.99
N ILE A 205 8.62 -26.62 2.23
CA ILE A 205 8.70 -25.32 1.54
C ILE A 205 7.54 -25.17 0.53
N ASP A 206 7.30 -26.21 -0.28
CA ASP A 206 6.22 -26.20 -1.28
C ASP A 206 4.83 -26.08 -0.62
N MET A 207 4.60 -26.78 0.49
CA MET A 207 3.37 -26.67 1.27
C MET A 207 3.15 -25.25 1.83
N VAL A 208 4.20 -24.57 2.29
CA VAL A 208 4.12 -23.18 2.74
C VAL A 208 3.70 -22.26 1.57
N PHE A 209 4.28 -22.44 0.38
CA PHE A 209 3.90 -21.68 -0.81
C PHE A 209 2.45 -21.94 -1.27
N LEU A 210 2.01 -23.20 -1.22
CA LEU A 210 0.64 -23.59 -1.58
C LEU A 210 -0.38 -23.00 -0.61
N LEU A 211 -0.14 -23.09 0.70
CA LEU A 211 -1.01 -22.48 1.72
C LEU A 211 -1.12 -20.96 1.54
N LYS A 212 0.00 -20.30 1.22
CA LYS A 212 0.00 -18.85 0.93
C LYS A 212 -0.84 -18.52 -0.30
N SER A 213 -0.63 -19.25 -1.41
CA SER A 213 -1.40 -19.06 -2.65
C SER A 213 -2.90 -19.27 -2.42
N PHE A 214 -3.26 -20.28 -1.64
CA PHE A 214 -4.65 -20.55 -1.28
C PHE A 214 -5.26 -19.42 -0.46
N LYS A 215 -4.53 -18.91 0.55
CA LYS A 215 -4.96 -17.77 1.37
C LYS A 215 -5.17 -16.52 0.50
N ASN A 216 -4.21 -16.21 -0.38
CA ASN A 216 -4.31 -15.08 -1.30
C ASN A 216 -5.49 -15.22 -2.25
N SER A 217 -5.74 -16.43 -2.78
CA SER A 217 -6.87 -16.69 -3.67
C SER A 217 -8.21 -16.55 -2.96
N ILE A 218 -8.34 -17.04 -1.72
CA ILE A 218 -9.55 -16.85 -0.90
C ILE A 218 -9.76 -15.36 -0.64
N TRP A 219 -8.70 -14.65 -0.23
CA TRP A 219 -8.77 -13.23 0.03
C TRP A 219 -9.22 -12.45 -1.21
N LEU A 220 -8.55 -12.64 -2.36
CA LEU A 220 -8.95 -12.02 -3.62
C LEU A 220 -10.39 -12.36 -4.00
N SER A 221 -10.81 -13.61 -3.83
CA SER A 221 -12.20 -14.02 -4.10
C SER A 221 -13.17 -13.32 -3.15
N GLN A 222 -12.89 -13.25 -1.86
CA GLN A 222 -13.76 -12.55 -0.91
C GLN A 222 -13.85 -11.05 -1.23
N THR A 223 -12.71 -10.45 -1.54
CA THR A 223 -12.57 -9.03 -1.85
C THR A 223 -13.27 -8.63 -3.16
N TYR A 224 -13.23 -9.48 -4.20
CA TYR A 224 -13.73 -9.11 -5.53
C TYR A 224 -14.99 -9.88 -5.99
N SER A 225 -15.39 -10.95 -5.30
CA SER A 225 -16.52 -11.82 -5.73
C SER A 225 -17.59 -12.07 -4.66
N SER A 226 -17.43 -11.57 -3.43
CA SER A 226 -18.48 -11.70 -2.42
C SER A 226 -19.71 -10.85 -2.78
N GLN A 227 -20.89 -11.44 -2.68
CA GLN A 227 -22.16 -10.79 -3.04
C GLN A 227 -22.55 -9.64 -2.11
N GLU A 228 -22.02 -9.58 -0.88
CA GLU A 228 -22.26 -8.50 0.09
C GLU A 228 -21.50 -7.20 -0.24
N ASN A 229 -20.32 -7.28 -0.87
CA ASN A 229 -19.53 -6.10 -1.27
C ASN A 229 -19.73 -5.75 -2.76
N GLN A 230 -20.94 -5.91 -3.29
CA GLN A 230 -21.32 -5.62 -4.68
C GLN A 230 -21.26 -4.14 -5.10
N LYS A 231 -20.71 -3.24 -4.30
CA LYS A 231 -20.13 -2.04 -4.89
C LYS A 231 -18.91 -2.49 -5.67
N LEU A 232 -19.07 -2.64 -6.99
CA LEU A 232 -17.95 -2.78 -7.89
C LEU A 232 -16.88 -1.76 -7.45
N PRO A 233 -15.62 -2.16 -7.21
CA PRO A 233 -14.59 -1.27 -6.64
C PRO A 233 -14.37 -0.02 -7.51
N ASP A 234 -14.82 -0.06 -8.77
CA ASP A 234 -14.79 1.03 -9.74
C ASP A 234 -16.15 1.68 -10.02
N GLN A 235 -17.19 1.45 -9.22
CA GLN A 235 -18.53 2.02 -9.43
C GLN A 235 -18.51 3.55 -9.41
N ASP A 236 -17.75 4.15 -8.50
CA ASP A 236 -17.56 5.60 -8.43
C ASP A 236 -16.83 6.10 -9.68
N LEU A 237 -15.78 5.40 -10.12
CA LEU A 237 -15.03 5.72 -11.33
C LEU A 237 -15.91 5.61 -12.58
N LYS A 238 -16.77 4.58 -12.66
CA LYS A 238 -17.77 4.41 -13.72
C LYS A 238 -18.79 5.55 -13.72
N THR A 239 -19.19 6.00 -12.54
CA THR A 239 -20.10 7.14 -12.38
C THR A 239 -19.45 8.43 -12.86
N ILE A 240 -18.20 8.68 -12.47
CA ILE A 240 -17.39 9.81 -12.95
C ILE A 240 -17.25 9.75 -14.48
N ALA A 241 -16.85 8.61 -15.03
CA ALA A 241 -16.71 8.42 -16.48
C ALA A 241 -18.02 8.71 -17.22
N THR A 242 -19.15 8.23 -16.68
CA THR A 242 -20.47 8.46 -17.26
C THR A 242 -20.82 9.95 -17.24
N GLN A 243 -20.56 10.65 -16.14
CA GLN A 243 -20.81 12.10 -16.04
C GLN A 243 -19.92 12.90 -16.98
N VAL A 244 -18.64 12.54 -17.10
CA VAL A 244 -17.71 13.17 -18.06
C VAL A 244 -18.17 12.94 -19.50
N GLN A 245 -18.58 11.72 -19.86
CA GLN A 245 -19.14 11.44 -21.18
C GLN A 245 -20.40 12.26 -21.48
N ILE A 246 -21.25 12.49 -20.49
CA ILE A 246 -22.44 13.35 -20.62
C ILE A 246 -22.02 14.81 -20.83
N LEU A 247 -21.11 15.33 -20.02
CA LEU A 247 -20.61 16.72 -20.10
C LEU A 247 -19.94 17.00 -21.46
N LEU A 248 -19.27 16.02 -22.03
CA LEU A 248 -18.64 16.13 -23.34
C LEU A 248 -19.63 15.89 -24.50
N GLY A 249 -20.91 15.60 -24.23
CA GLY A 249 -21.93 15.42 -25.25
C GLY A 249 -21.90 14.05 -25.96
N TYR A 250 -21.12 13.08 -25.48
CA TYR A 250 -20.89 11.80 -26.16
C TYR A 250 -22.17 10.96 -26.36
N ARG A 251 -23.13 11.07 -25.43
CA ARG A 251 -24.42 10.35 -25.52
C ARG A 251 -25.40 10.93 -26.55
N GLN A 252 -25.22 12.17 -26.99
CA GLN A 252 -26.19 12.88 -27.84
C GLN A 252 -25.99 12.63 -29.36
N GLN A 253 -25.17 11.65 -29.75
CA GLN A 253 -24.93 11.15 -31.12
C GLN A 253 -24.39 12.13 -32.17
N ALA A 254 -24.59 13.44 -32.04
CA ALA A 254 -24.30 14.41 -33.11
C ALA A 254 -22.80 14.66 -33.37
N ASP A 255 -21.90 14.45 -32.39
CA ASP A 255 -20.48 14.86 -32.49
C ASP A 255 -19.48 13.78 -32.01
N LYS A 256 -19.77 12.49 -32.25
CA LYS A 256 -18.89 11.40 -31.79
C LYS A 256 -17.47 11.46 -32.37
N ASP A 257 -17.31 11.94 -33.59
CA ASP A 257 -16.00 12.03 -34.24
C ASP A 257 -15.18 13.22 -33.70
N LEU A 258 -15.84 14.34 -33.42
CA LEU A 258 -15.19 15.54 -32.85
C LEU A 258 -14.69 15.30 -31.41
N ILE A 259 -15.41 14.47 -30.64
CA ILE A 259 -15.00 14.07 -29.27
C ILE A 259 -13.85 13.05 -29.30
N ARG A 260 -13.71 12.23 -30.35
CA ARG A 260 -12.60 11.28 -30.51
C ARG A 260 -11.27 11.95 -30.82
N GLU A 261 -11.31 13.12 -31.47
CA GLU A 261 -10.11 13.91 -31.77
C GLU A 261 -9.55 14.63 -30.54
N LYS A 262 -10.41 15.03 -29.59
CA LYS A 262 -10.02 15.73 -28.37
C LYS A 262 -9.42 14.75 -27.35
N LYS A 263 -8.28 15.12 -26.76
CA LYS A 263 -7.64 14.30 -25.73
C LYS A 263 -8.12 14.67 -24.34
N ILE A 264 -8.36 13.67 -23.50
CA ILE A 264 -8.54 13.85 -22.06
C ILE A 264 -7.28 13.37 -21.34
N TYR A 265 -6.59 14.28 -20.68
CA TYR A 265 -5.44 13.99 -19.85
C TYR A 265 -5.91 13.76 -18.41
N LEU A 266 -5.78 12.52 -17.95
CA LEU A 266 -6.20 12.12 -16.61
C LEU A 266 -5.10 12.42 -15.59
N LEU A 267 -5.45 13.13 -14.53
CA LEU A 267 -4.56 13.52 -13.45
C LEU A 267 -5.05 12.95 -12.12
N ASN A 268 -4.27 12.01 -11.59
CA ASN A 268 -4.48 11.41 -10.27
C ASN A 268 -3.14 10.82 -9.80
N GLU A 269 -2.97 10.72 -8.50
CA GLU A 269 -1.80 10.09 -7.88
C GLU A 269 -1.96 8.56 -7.84
N ASN A 270 -3.20 8.06 -7.82
CA ASN A 270 -3.48 6.63 -7.86
C ASN A 270 -3.54 6.08 -9.30
N LYS A 271 -2.56 5.26 -9.67
CA LYS A 271 -2.47 4.61 -10.99
C LYS A 271 -3.62 3.64 -11.28
N TYR A 272 -4.11 2.90 -10.28
CA TYR A 272 -5.23 1.98 -10.46
C TYR A 272 -6.48 2.74 -10.93
N GLU A 273 -6.79 3.84 -10.24
CA GLU A 273 -7.95 4.68 -10.57
C GLU A 273 -7.84 5.28 -11.97
N LEU A 274 -6.63 5.68 -12.37
CA LEU A 274 -6.37 6.18 -13.72
C LEU A 274 -6.67 5.13 -14.78
N PHE A 275 -6.09 3.94 -14.68
CA PHE A 275 -6.29 2.89 -15.67
C PHE A 275 -7.75 2.42 -15.73
N ARG A 276 -8.40 2.27 -14.57
CA ARG A 276 -9.83 1.93 -14.50
C ARG A 276 -10.70 3.04 -15.08
N LEU A 277 -10.37 4.30 -14.85
CA LEU A 277 -11.12 5.41 -15.43
C LEU A 277 -10.93 5.50 -16.95
N ILE A 278 -9.72 5.27 -17.47
CA ILE A 278 -9.48 5.15 -18.93
C ILE A 278 -10.40 4.09 -19.51
N TYR A 279 -10.44 2.92 -18.88
CA TYR A 279 -11.29 1.81 -19.31
C TYR A 279 -12.77 2.22 -19.38
N HIS A 280 -13.29 2.91 -18.35
CA HIS A 280 -14.69 3.37 -18.34
C HIS A 280 -14.96 4.56 -19.26
N LEU A 281 -13.94 5.35 -19.60
CA LEU A 281 -14.04 6.46 -20.53
C LEU A 281 -14.05 6.04 -21.99
N ILE A 282 -13.76 4.77 -22.31
CA ILE A 282 -13.86 4.24 -23.67
C ILE A 282 -15.27 4.56 -24.22
N PRO A 283 -15.37 5.24 -25.38
CA PRO A 283 -14.33 5.39 -26.41
C PRO A 283 -13.73 6.80 -26.54
N VAL A 284 -13.77 7.62 -25.50
CA VAL A 284 -13.09 8.92 -25.52
C VAL A 284 -11.58 8.71 -25.50
N ASN A 285 -10.82 9.59 -26.18
CA ASN A 285 -9.37 9.51 -26.25
C ASN A 285 -8.72 9.98 -24.93
N ALA A 286 -8.86 9.15 -23.89
CA ALA A 286 -8.32 9.38 -22.57
C ALA A 286 -6.89 8.83 -22.47
N ASN A 287 -5.95 9.68 -22.08
CA ASN A 287 -4.56 9.34 -21.87
C ASN A 287 -4.19 9.60 -20.41
N TYR A 288 -3.43 8.67 -19.83
CA TYR A 288 -2.81 8.86 -18.52
C TYR A 288 -1.60 9.80 -18.67
N VAL A 289 -1.37 10.65 -17.67
CA VAL A 289 -0.17 11.48 -17.59
C VAL A 289 0.61 11.14 -16.33
N GLY A 290 1.75 10.46 -16.49
CA GLY A 290 2.63 10.14 -15.39
C GLY A 290 3.59 11.27 -15.01
N GLN A 291 4.17 11.17 -13.81
CA GLN A 291 5.20 12.07 -13.29
C GLN A 291 6.43 12.22 -14.20
N SER A 292 6.70 11.24 -15.08
CA SER A 292 7.85 11.21 -15.99
C SER A 292 7.56 11.68 -17.41
N ASP A 293 6.30 11.99 -17.75
CA ASP A 293 5.89 12.13 -19.15
C ASP A 293 5.85 13.60 -19.57
N GLU A 294 6.98 14.31 -19.41
CA GLU A 294 7.11 15.72 -19.83
C GLU A 294 6.78 15.94 -21.31
N GLU A 295 7.05 14.93 -22.14
CA GLU A 295 6.76 14.87 -23.57
C GLU A 295 5.25 14.84 -23.87
N LEU A 296 4.44 14.18 -23.02
CA LEU A 296 2.99 14.15 -23.21
C LEU A 296 2.36 15.54 -23.07
N PHE A 297 2.93 16.38 -22.19
CA PHE A 297 2.48 17.76 -22.00
C PHE A 297 2.78 18.68 -23.20
N GLU A 298 3.76 18.36 -24.03
CA GLU A 298 4.03 19.12 -25.26
C GLU A 298 2.97 18.88 -26.33
N SER A 299 2.24 17.76 -26.22
CA SER A 299 1.15 17.41 -27.14
C SER A 299 -0.20 18.03 -26.79
N VAL A 300 -0.31 18.71 -25.64
CA VAL A 300 -1.55 19.33 -25.14
C VAL A 300 -1.89 20.56 -25.98
N LYS A 301 -3.11 20.60 -26.54
CA LYS A 301 -3.61 21.69 -27.39
C LYS A 301 -4.83 22.36 -26.78
N ALA A 302 -5.11 23.59 -27.22
CA ALA A 302 -6.36 24.26 -26.87
C ALA A 302 -7.56 23.43 -27.38
N GLY A 303 -8.54 23.21 -26.52
CA GLY A 303 -9.68 22.31 -26.76
C GLY A 303 -9.51 20.89 -26.22
N ASP A 304 -8.30 20.49 -25.78
CA ASP A 304 -8.11 19.28 -24.98
C ASP A 304 -8.63 19.48 -23.55
N TYR A 305 -8.79 18.39 -22.81
CA TYR A 305 -9.30 18.43 -21.44
C TYR A 305 -8.30 17.84 -20.43
N PHE A 306 -8.26 18.41 -19.24
CA PHE A 306 -7.72 17.77 -18.05
C PHE A 306 -8.88 17.26 -17.19
N LEU A 307 -8.78 16.03 -16.73
CA LEU A 307 -9.69 15.46 -15.73
C LEU A 307 -8.91 15.16 -14.47
N VAL A 308 -9.12 15.99 -13.45
CA VAL A 308 -8.54 15.79 -12.12
C VAL A 308 -9.54 15.01 -11.28
N ILE A 309 -9.14 13.84 -10.80
CA ILE A 309 -9.97 13.04 -9.88
C ILE A 309 -9.64 13.47 -8.45
N TYR A 310 -10.68 13.64 -7.62
CA TYR A 310 -10.58 14.07 -6.22
C TYR A 310 -9.73 15.34 -6.02
N PRO A 311 -10.08 16.46 -6.69
CA PRO A 311 -9.25 17.67 -6.77
C PRO A 311 -8.95 18.34 -5.42
N GLN A 312 -9.74 18.05 -4.38
CA GLN A 312 -9.53 18.58 -3.03
C GLN A 312 -8.37 17.90 -2.28
N TYR A 313 -7.92 16.75 -2.76
CA TYR A 313 -6.84 15.95 -2.15
C TYR A 313 -5.65 15.74 -3.09
N SER A 314 -5.76 16.18 -4.35
CA SER A 314 -4.67 16.05 -5.30
C SER A 314 -3.68 17.20 -5.17
N SER A 315 -2.42 16.92 -5.49
CA SER A 315 -1.40 17.96 -5.67
C SER A 315 -1.69 18.89 -6.87
N PHE A 316 -2.65 18.55 -7.73
CA PHE A 316 -3.03 19.32 -8.90
C PHE A 316 -4.04 20.41 -8.55
N LYS A 317 -3.53 21.62 -8.28
CA LYS A 317 -4.36 22.76 -7.88
C LYS A 317 -4.74 23.62 -9.08
N THR A 318 -6.00 24.07 -9.09
CA THR A 318 -6.45 25.16 -9.93
C THR A 318 -6.51 26.47 -9.17
N LEU A 319 -5.82 27.49 -9.68
CA LEU A 319 -5.81 28.83 -9.10
C LEU A 319 -6.02 29.84 -10.23
N GLY A 320 -7.15 30.56 -10.18
CA GLY A 320 -7.43 31.66 -11.12
C GLY A 320 -7.46 31.26 -12.60
N GLY A 321 -8.05 30.10 -12.93
CA GLY A 321 -8.13 29.61 -14.31
C GLY A 321 -6.80 29.07 -14.86
N LYS A 322 -5.85 28.75 -13.97
CA LYS A 322 -4.62 28.04 -14.31
C LYS A 322 -4.54 26.72 -13.56
N LEU A 323 -4.14 25.67 -14.25
CA LEU A 323 -3.81 24.36 -13.69
C LEU A 323 -2.29 24.18 -13.70
N SER A 324 -1.72 23.91 -12.54
CA SER A 324 -0.29 23.60 -12.40
C SER A 324 -0.09 22.09 -12.31
N VAL A 325 0.69 21.53 -13.23
CA VAL A 325 0.99 20.08 -13.31
C VAL A 325 2.49 19.90 -13.51
N TYR A 326 3.16 19.22 -12.57
CA TYR A 326 4.60 18.85 -12.65
C TYR A 326 5.49 19.94 -13.27
N SER A 327 5.42 21.18 -12.75
CA SER A 327 6.14 22.39 -13.19
C SER A 327 5.60 23.17 -14.41
N LYS A 328 4.65 22.62 -15.18
CA LYS A 328 3.98 23.33 -16.28
C LYS A 328 2.67 23.97 -15.82
N ASN A 329 2.33 25.11 -16.42
CA ASN A 329 1.09 25.85 -16.15
C ASN A 329 0.23 25.89 -17.41
N PHE A 330 -1.00 25.40 -17.32
CA PHE A 330 -1.98 25.44 -18.40
C PHE A 330 -3.07 26.44 -18.06
N LYS A 331 -3.46 27.28 -19.03
CA LYS A 331 -4.70 28.05 -18.88
C LYS A 331 -5.86 27.10 -19.15
N VAL A 332 -6.79 27.05 -18.22
CA VAL A 332 -7.91 26.14 -18.29
C VAL A 332 -9.21 26.83 -17.90
N ARG A 333 -10.31 26.34 -18.46
CA ARG A 333 -11.68 26.71 -18.08
C ARG A 333 -12.36 25.47 -17.53
N GLU A 334 -12.84 25.53 -16.29
CA GLU A 334 -13.60 24.43 -15.69
C GLU A 334 -14.95 24.30 -16.41
N VAL A 335 -15.19 23.12 -17.00
CA VAL A 335 -16.42 22.80 -17.75
C VAL A 335 -17.37 21.89 -16.97
N GLY A 336 -16.86 21.23 -15.92
CA GLY A 336 -17.68 20.48 -14.98
C GLY A 336 -16.94 20.20 -13.68
N LYS A 337 -17.66 20.25 -12.56
CA LYS A 337 -17.10 20.04 -11.23
C LYS A 337 -18.06 19.23 -10.36
N SER A 338 -17.51 18.31 -9.59
CA SER A 338 -18.18 17.64 -8.46
C SER A 338 -17.21 17.54 -7.27
N SER A 339 -17.66 16.93 -6.17
CA SER A 339 -16.78 16.54 -5.06
C SER A 339 -15.72 15.52 -5.48
N TYR A 340 -15.96 14.75 -6.54
CA TYR A 340 -15.13 13.62 -6.95
C TYR A 340 -14.26 13.87 -8.17
N PHE A 341 -14.55 14.90 -8.96
CA PHE A 341 -13.72 15.26 -10.11
C PHE A 341 -13.87 16.73 -10.51
N SER A 342 -12.89 17.22 -11.26
CA SER A 342 -12.97 18.48 -12.00
C SER A 342 -12.50 18.24 -13.44
N LEU A 343 -13.36 18.58 -14.40
CA LEU A 343 -13.10 18.52 -15.82
C LEU A 343 -12.85 19.94 -16.34
N MET A 344 -11.71 20.14 -16.98
CA MET A 344 -11.22 21.45 -17.37
C MET A 344 -10.78 21.44 -18.82
N GLU A 345 -11.25 22.39 -19.62
CA GLU A 345 -10.84 22.57 -21.01
C GLU A 345 -9.62 23.48 -21.09
N VAL A 346 -8.62 23.09 -21.88
CA VAL A 346 -7.44 23.91 -22.16
C VAL A 346 -7.82 25.06 -23.09
N VAL A 347 -7.51 26.28 -22.67
CA VAL A 347 -7.77 27.50 -23.45
C VAL A 347 -6.45 28.12 -23.93
N LYS A 348 -6.51 28.92 -25.00
CA LYS A 348 -5.34 29.59 -25.60
C LYS A 348 -4.65 30.58 -24.64
#